data_AF-A0A8I2YM64-F1
#
_entry.id   AF-A0A8I2YM64-F1
#
_cell.length_a   1.000
_cell.length_b   1.000
_cell.length_c   1.000
_cell.angle_alpha   90.00
_cell.angle_beta   90.00
_cell.angle_gamma   90.00
#
_symmetry.space_group_name_H-M   'P 1'
#
loop_
_entity.id
_entity.type
_entity.pdbx_description
1 polymer ?
#
loop_
_entity_poly.entity_id
_entity_poly.type
_entity_poly.pdbx_seq_one_letter_code
_entity_poly.pdbx_strand_id
1 'polypeptide(L)' 'MADPNLEIRPDFTSEPYDGIRHVMADATGETHQQVAECLAEAWDIEHNTCIDAWNHQQEEERQVEERKQQEERN' A
#
# COMPACT_ATOMS: atom_id res chain seq x y z
N MET A 1 3.06 9.82 -9.45
CA MET A 1 2.27 8.88 -8.63
C MET A 1 1.73 9.65 -7.44
N ALA A 2 0.54 9.36 -6.91
CA ALA A 2 0.13 9.94 -5.63
C ALA A 2 1.07 9.42 -4.52
N ASP A 3 1.29 10.20 -3.45
CA ASP A 3 2.12 9.77 -2.33
C ASP A 3 1.41 8.65 -1.56
N PRO A 4 1.92 7.40 -1.60
CA PRO A 4 1.29 6.29 -0.92
C PRO A 4 1.29 6.48 0.60
N ASN A 5 2.20 7.29 1.18
CA ASN A 5 2.22 7.54 2.62
C ASN A 5 0.95 8.24 3.15
N LEU A 6 0.10 8.77 2.26
CA LEU A 6 -1.18 9.39 2.61
C LEU A 6 -2.33 8.38 2.69
N GLU A 7 -2.14 7.15 2.21
CA GLU A 7 -3.16 6.12 2.27
C GLU A 7 -3.21 5.48 3.67
N ILE A 8 -4.42 5.23 4.15
CA ILE A 8 -4.66 4.60 5.46
C ILE A 8 -5.27 3.23 5.19
N ARG A 9 -4.72 2.21 5.87
CA ARG A 9 -5.27 0.86 5.80
C ARG A 9 -6.75 0.86 6.20
N PRO A 10 -7.64 0.25 5.39
CA PRO A 10 -9.01 0.08 5.80
C PRO A 10 -9.14 -0.82 7.03
N ASP A 11 -10.11 -0.53 7.89
CA ASP A 11 -10.52 -1.47 8.93
C ASP A 11 -11.40 -2.57 8.32
N PHE A 12 -10.78 -3.67 7.91
CA PHE A 12 -11.47 -4.82 7.34
C PHE A 12 -12.38 -5.55 8.33
N THR A 13 -12.34 -5.21 9.63
CA THR A 13 -13.27 -5.76 10.62
C THR A 13 -14.59 -5.01 10.70
N SER A 14 -14.65 -3.81 10.10
CA SER A 14 -15.80 -2.93 10.16
C SER A 14 -16.99 -3.40 9.29
N GLU A 15 -18.18 -2.91 9.64
CA GLU A 15 -19.46 -3.27 9.00
C GLU A 15 -19.48 -3.15 7.46
N PRO A 16 -18.86 -2.13 6.83
CA PRO A 16 -18.80 -2.05 5.36
C PRO A 16 -18.17 -3.28 4.68
N TYR A 17 -17.30 -4.01 5.38
CA TYR A 17 -16.63 -5.21 4.88
C TYR A 17 -17.33 -6.50 5.30
N ASP A 18 -18.48 -6.44 5.97
CA ASP A 18 -19.16 -7.64 6.45
C ASP A 18 -19.57 -8.58 5.31
N GLY A 19 -20.10 -8.01 4.22
CA GLY A 19 -20.51 -8.79 3.06
C GLY A 19 -19.35 -9.54 2.39
N ILE A 20 -18.18 -8.90 2.24
CA ILE A 20 -17.02 -9.56 1.62
C ILE A 20 -16.45 -10.62 2.55
N ARG A 21 -16.40 -10.34 3.87
CA ARG A 21 -15.98 -11.34 4.87
C ARG A 21 -16.87 -12.55 4.87
N HIS A 22 -18.19 -12.36 4.79
CA HIS A 22 -19.15 -13.45 4.78
C HIS A 22 -18.98 -14.34 3.54
N VAL A 23 -18.91 -13.73 2.34
CA VAL A 23 -18.73 -14.49 1.09
C VAL A 23 -17.41 -15.26 1.07
N MET A 24 -16.32 -14.65 1.54
CA MET A 24 -15.02 -15.31 1.60
C MET A 24 -14.99 -16.42 2.66
N ALA A 25 -15.53 -16.16 3.86
CA ALA A 25 -15.63 -17.15 4.93
C ALA A 25 -16.43 -18.38 4.48
N ASP A 26 -17.55 -18.19 3.79
CA ASP A 26 -18.36 -19.28 3.23
C ASP A 26 -17.58 -20.07 2.17
N ALA A 27 -16.78 -19.39 1.34
CA ALA A 27 -16.01 -20.01 0.27
C ALA A 27 -14.78 -20.77 0.76
N THR A 28 -14.10 -20.28 1.80
CA THR A 28 -12.85 -20.85 2.32
C THR A 28 -13.04 -21.73 3.55
N GLY A 29 -14.20 -21.64 4.22
CA GLY A 29 -14.45 -22.26 5.51
C GLY A 29 -13.73 -21.56 6.67
N GLU A 30 -13.17 -20.37 6.44
CA GLU A 30 -12.48 -19.57 7.45
C GLU A 30 -13.46 -18.75 8.28
N THR A 31 -13.00 -18.26 9.42
CA THR A 31 -13.77 -17.30 10.22
C THR A 31 -13.70 -15.90 9.62
N HIS A 32 -14.69 -15.06 9.92
CA HIS A 32 -14.68 -13.65 9.50
C HIS A 32 -13.42 -12.90 9.98
N GLN A 33 -12.87 -13.29 11.13
CA GLN A 33 -11.62 -12.71 11.64
C GLN A 33 -10.42 -13.10 10.76
N GLN A 34 -10.28 -14.37 10.42
CA GLN A 34 -9.20 -14.85 9.54
C GLN A 34 -9.27 -14.18 8.17
N VAL A 35 -10.47 -14.02 7.61
CA VAL A 35 -10.64 -13.29 6.35
C VAL A 35 -10.19 -11.83 6.48
N ALA A 36 -10.57 -11.15 7.56
CA ALA A 36 -10.16 -9.76 7.79
C ALA A 36 -8.64 -9.62 7.94
N GLU A 37 -7.99 -10.59 8.61
CA GLU A 37 -6.53 -10.66 8.73
C GLU A 37 -5.88 -10.87 7.35
N CYS A 38 -6.38 -11.79 6.54
CA CYS A 38 -5.87 -12.00 5.17
C CYS A 38 -6.02 -10.76 4.28
N LEU A 39 -7.14 -10.03 4.39
CA LEU A 39 -7.33 -8.78 3.67
C LEU A 39 -6.35 -7.69 4.12
N ALA A 40 -6.08 -7.61 5.43
CA ALA A 40 -5.11 -6.68 5.99
C ALA A 40 -3.68 -7.00 5.50
N GLU A 41 -3.28 -8.26 5.51
CA GLU A 41 -1.98 -8.70 5.01
C GLU A 41 -1.81 -8.42 3.51
N ALA A 42 -2.84 -8.71 2.70
CA ALA A 42 -2.81 -8.42 1.27
C ALA A 42 -2.65 -6.91 1.00
N TRP A 43 -3.38 -6.07 1.74
CA TRP A 43 -3.24 -4.63 1.66
C TRP A 43 -1.83 -4.18 2.07
N ASP A 44 -1.28 -4.69 3.18
CA ASP A 44 0.05 -4.32 3.65
C ASP A 44 1.12 -4.64 2.59
N ILE A 45 1.03 -5.79 1.91
CA ILE A 45 1.97 -6.19 0.85
C ILE A 45 1.92 -5.22 -0.34
N GLU A 46 0.72 -4.94 -0.85
CA GLU A 46 0.55 -4.02 -1.99
C GLU A 46 1.00 -2.60 -1.63
N HIS A 47 0.58 -2.13 -0.45
CA HIS A 47 0.90 -0.79 0.01
C HIS A 47 2.41 -0.58 0.22
N ASN A 48 3.10 -1.54 0.85
CA ASN A 48 4.55 -1.50 0.99
C ASN A 48 5.27 -1.48 -0.36
N THR A 49 4.77 -2.25 -1.35
CA THR A 49 5.32 -2.25 -2.70
C THR A 49 5.17 -0.86 -3.36
N CYS A 50 4.03 -0.20 -3.17
CA CYS A 50 3.82 1.17 -3.63
C CYS A 50 4.74 2.17 -2.94
N ILE A 51 4.95 2.05 -1.63
CA ILE A 51 5.89 2.88 -0.87
C ILE A 51 7.31 2.72 -1.41
N ASP A 52 7.76 1.50 -1.64
CA ASP A 52 9.11 1.23 -2.17
C ASP A 52 9.29 1.83 -3.57
N ALA A 53 8.30 1.67 -4.45
CA ALA A 53 8.32 2.26 -5.78
C ALA A 53 8.35 3.80 -5.73
N TRP A 54 7.56 4.39 -4.84
CA TRP A 54 7.53 5.84 -4.63
C TRP A 54 8.88 6.35 -4.08
N ASN A 55 9.44 5.68 -3.08
CA ASN A 55 10.75 6.02 -2.51
C ASN A 55 11.85 5.96 -3.58
N HIS A 56 11.82 4.94 -4.43
CA HIS A 56 12.77 4.81 -5.54
C HIS A 56 12.64 5.98 -6.51
N GLN A 57 11.41 6.32 -6.92
CA GLN A 57 11.16 7.47 -7.79
C GLN A 57 11.68 8.77 -7.16
N GLN A 58 11.39 9.02 -5.89
CA GLN A 58 11.83 10.24 -5.20
C GLN A 58 13.36 10.34 -5.13
N GLU A 59 14.04 9.21 -4.95
CA GLU A 59 15.50 9.17 -4.93
C GLU A 59 16.11 9.44 -6.31
N GLU A 60 15.53 8.89 -7.38
CA GLU A 60 15.95 9.20 -8.75
C GLU A 60 15.76 10.68 -9.08
N GLU A 61 14.61 11.26 -8.71
CA GLU A 61 14.30 12.68 -8.90
C GLU A 61 15.31 13.56 -8.13
N ARG A 62 15.64 13.20 -6.89
CA ARG A 62 16.66 13.89 -6.09
C ARG A 62 18.02 13.87 -6.78
N GLN A 63 18.47 12.71 -7.26
CA GLN A 63 19.77 12.57 -7.91
C GLN A 63 19.85 13.34 -9.23
N VAL A 64 18.77 13.38 -10.01
CA VAL A 64 18.70 14.19 -11.24
C VAL A 64 18.83 15.67 -10.91
N GLU A 65 18.13 16.13 -9.88
CA GLU A 65 18.17 17.52 -9.46
C GLU A 65 19.56 17.92 -8.93
N GLU A 66 20.18 17.08 -8.11
CA GLU A 66 21.56 17.28 -7.62
C GLU A 66 22.57 17.36 -8.77
N ARG A 67 22.43 16.51 -9.80
CA ARG A 67 23.31 16.55 -10.98
C ARG A 67 23.15 17.84 -11.78
N LYS A 68 21.92 18.30 -12.01
CA LYS A 68 21.67 19.58 -12.69
C LYS A 68 22.33 20.74 -11.95
N GLN A 69 22.16 20.80 -10.63
CA GLN A 69 22.78 21.84 -9.81
C GLN A 69 24.32 21.79 -9.83
N GLN A 70 24.90 20.58 -9.92
CA GLN A 70 26.34 20.39 -10.05
C GLN A 70 26.86 20.89 -11.42
N GLU A 71 26.11 20.64 -12.49
CA GLU A 71 26.45 21.11 -13.85
C GLU A 71 26.32 22.63 -13.99
N GLU A 72 25.30 23.25 -13.40
CA GLU A 72 25.11 24.71 -13.41
C GLU A 72 26.17 25.46 -12.59
N ARG A 73 26.85 24.79 -11.64
CA ARG A 73 27.92 25.38 -10.82
C ARG A 73 29.31 25.31 -11.46
N ASN A 74 29.50 24.51 -12.52
CA ASN A 74 30.78 24.32 -13.21
C ASN A 74 30.85 25.13 -14.50
#